data_AF-A0AAV5XNY8-F1
#
_entry.id   AF-A0AAV5XNY8-F1
#
_cell.length_a   1.000
_cell.length_b   1.000
_cell.length_c   1.000
_cell.angle_alpha   90.00
_cell.angle_beta   90.00
_cell.angle_gamma   90.00
#
_symmetry.space_group_name_H-M   'P 1'
#
loop_
_entity.id
_entity.type
_entity.pdbx_description
1 polymer ?
#
loop_
_entity_poly.entity_id
_entity_poly.type
_entity_poly.pdbx_seq_one_letter_code
_entity_poly.pdbx_strand_id
1 'polypeptide(L)'
;MKLNGSVHIARNRDSSFSLAYAPLGVSSRTRPVRILAHRKALGDFLASELKIGNREINAALGALFRNGSYAIWDMWLTEEEIARLGLGPVWSIHSAPSTLSYHPALA
;
A
#
# COMPACT_ATOMS: atom_id res chain seq x y z
N MET A 1 -10.69 -0.90 13.42
CA MET A 1 -9.67 -1.91 13.82
C MET A 1 -8.43 -1.71 12.94
N LYS A 2 -7.20 -1.96 13.43
CA LYS A 2 -6.00 -1.91 12.58
C LYS A 2 -5.72 -3.27 11.96
N LEU A 3 -5.45 -3.29 10.66
CA LEU A 3 -5.06 -4.46 9.89
C LEU A 3 -3.55 -4.47 9.75
N ASN A 4 -2.89 -5.59 10.04
CA ASN A 4 -1.49 -5.80 9.67
C ASN A 4 -1.39 -6.18 8.20
N GLY A 5 -0.32 -5.76 7.52
CA GLY A 5 -0.15 -5.97 6.12
C GLY A 5 1.14 -5.38 5.55
N SER A 6 1.16 -5.27 4.22
CA SER A 6 2.28 -4.71 3.47
C SER A 6 1.85 -3.65 2.47
N VAL A 7 2.67 -2.62 2.30
CA VAL A 7 2.52 -1.65 1.21
C VAL A 7 3.43 -2.09 0.07
N HIS A 8 2.82 -2.48 -1.04
CA HIS A 8 3.52 -2.83 -2.27
C HIS A 8 3.69 -1.58 -3.12
N ILE A 9 4.90 -1.38 -3.62
CA ILE A 9 5.28 -0.27 -4.47
C ILE A 9 5.86 -0.85 -5.75
N ALA A 10 5.39 -0.37 -6.90
CA ALA A 10 5.91 -0.73 -8.22
C ALA A 10 6.23 0.52 -9.01
N ARG A 11 7.34 0.49 -9.75
CA ARG A 11 7.70 1.54 -10.70
C ARG A 11 7.04 1.23 -12.05
N ASN A 12 6.29 2.18 -12.56
CA ASN A 12 5.64 2.10 -13.86
C ASN A 12 6.62 2.49 -14.99
N ARG A 13 6.25 2.17 -16.24
CA ARG A 13 7.08 2.45 -17.42
C ARG A 13 7.28 3.95 -17.67
N ASP A 14 6.30 4.76 -17.30
CA ASP A 14 6.33 6.22 -17.36
C ASP A 14 7.12 6.87 -16.20
N SER A 15 7.82 6.07 -15.40
CA SER A 15 8.53 6.48 -14.17
C SER A 15 7.65 7.00 -13.03
N SER A 16 6.32 6.82 -13.11
CA SER A 16 5.44 6.96 -11.97
C SER A 16 5.53 5.74 -11.04
N PHE A 17 4.91 5.83 -9.86
CA PHE A 17 4.92 4.79 -8.84
C PHE A 17 3.51 4.39 -8.46
N SER A 18 3.26 3.09 -8.47
CA SER A 18 2.00 2.45 -8.10
C SER A 18 2.10 1.91 -6.68
N LEU A 19 1.17 2.27 -5.80
CA LEU A 19 1.12 1.83 -4.41
C LEU A 19 -0.20 1.13 -4.10
N ALA A 20 -0.12 0.00 -3.42
CA ALA A 20 -1.27 -0.72 -2.92
C ALA A 20 -0.99 -1.35 -1.55
N TYR A 21 -1.96 -1.30 -0.66
CA TYR A 21 -1.89 -1.95 0.65
C TYR A 21 -2.44 -3.38 0.59
N ALA A 22 -1.83 -4.26 1.39
CA ALA A 22 -2.09 -5.67 1.44
C ALA A 22 -2.27 -6.17 2.86
N PRO A 23 -3.51 -6.35 3.35
CA PRO A 23 -3.70 -7.05 4.60
C PRO A 23 -3.06 -8.44 4.54
N LEU A 24 -2.50 -8.88 5.66
CA LEU A 24 -1.89 -10.19 5.80
C LEU A 24 -2.88 -11.28 5.36
N GLY A 25 -2.42 -12.20 4.50
CA GLY A 25 -3.26 -13.26 3.95
C GLY A 25 -4.06 -12.88 2.69
N VAL A 26 -3.98 -11.65 2.20
CA VAL A 26 -4.69 -11.21 0.98
C VAL A 26 -3.72 -10.98 -0.18
N SER A 27 -4.04 -11.53 -1.36
CA SER A 27 -3.27 -11.33 -2.61
C SER A 27 -3.44 -9.91 -3.20
N SER A 28 -2.36 -9.34 -3.73
CA SER A 28 -2.31 -7.96 -4.26
C SER A 28 -2.77 -7.78 -5.71
N ARG A 29 -3.16 -8.87 -6.41
CA ARG A 29 -3.34 -8.87 -7.86
C ARG A 29 -4.48 -8.01 -8.41
N THR A 30 -5.42 -7.53 -7.59
CA THR A 30 -6.64 -6.85 -8.04
C THR A 30 -6.93 -5.53 -7.31
N ARG A 31 -5.93 -4.92 -6.67
CA ARG A 31 -6.17 -3.77 -5.79
C ARG A 31 -6.14 -2.42 -6.53
N PRO A 32 -6.98 -1.44 -6.12
CA PRO A 32 -6.83 -0.03 -6.47
C PRO A 32 -5.41 0.43 -6.18
N VAL A 33 -4.90 1.24 -7.10
CA VAL A 33 -3.51 1.67 -7.10
C VAL A 33 -3.48 3.18 -6.93
N ARG A 34 -2.87 3.65 -5.84
CA ARG A 34 -2.47 5.05 -5.75
C ARG A 34 -1.27 5.27 -6.66
N ILE A 35 -1.39 6.24 -7.56
CA ILE A 35 -0.30 6.61 -8.46
C ILE A 35 0.36 7.89 -7.95
N LEU A 36 1.68 7.85 -7.82
CA LEU A 36 2.52 9.00 -7.49
C LEU A 36 3.45 9.31 -8.66
N ALA A 37 3.40 10.55 -9.13
CA ALA A 37 4.01 10.94 -10.41
C ALA A 37 5.54 10.82 -10.43
N HIS A 38 6.22 11.06 -9.30
CA HIS A 38 7.68 11.10 -9.27
C HIS A 38 8.25 10.68 -7.91
N ARG A 39 9.57 10.42 -7.89
CA ARG A 39 10.32 9.94 -6.72
C ARG A 39 10.11 10.79 -5.48
N LYS A 40 10.12 12.12 -5.63
CA LYS A 40 9.87 13.04 -4.50
C LYS A 40 8.47 12.87 -3.91
N ALA A 41 7.42 12.74 -4.73
CA ALA A 41 6.06 12.52 -4.25
C ALA A 41 5.93 11.18 -3.53
N LEU A 42 6.63 10.14 -4.00
CA LEU A 42 6.74 8.87 -3.29
C LEU A 42 7.39 9.04 -1.92
N GLY A 43 8.57 9.65 -1.85
CA GLY A 43 9.27 9.88 -0.58
C GLY A 43 8.43 10.70 0.41
N ASP A 44 7.84 11.81 -0.05
CA ASP A 44 6.99 12.68 0.75
C ASP A 44 5.78 11.90 1.28
N PHE A 45 5.10 11.09 0.45
CA PHE A 45 3.97 10.27 0.87
C PHE A 45 4.35 9.22 1.91
N LEU A 46 5.45 8.49 1.70
CA LEU A 46 5.92 7.47 2.65
C LEU A 46 6.26 8.11 4.01
N ALA A 47 6.88 9.28 4.02
CA ALA A 47 7.25 9.99 5.25
C ALA A 47 6.05 10.66 5.95
N SER A 48 5.17 11.33 5.21
CA SER A 48 4.09 12.13 5.78
C SER A 48 2.87 11.30 6.15
N GLU A 49 2.39 10.45 5.25
CA GLU A 49 1.14 9.72 5.41
C GLU A 49 1.36 8.39 6.12
N LEU A 50 2.42 7.66 5.74
CA LEU A 50 2.71 6.33 6.30
C LEU A 50 3.73 6.35 7.44
N LYS A 51 4.28 7.53 7.77
CA LYS A 51 5.26 7.73 8.86
C LYS A 51 6.47 6.79 8.77
N ILE A 52 6.86 6.41 7.56
CA ILE A 52 8.00 5.53 7.31
C ILE A 52 9.29 6.32 7.50
N GLY A 53 10.26 5.73 8.21
CA GLY A 53 11.56 6.36 8.47
C GLY A 53 12.41 6.50 7.20
N ASN A 54 13.23 7.55 7.15
CA ASN A 54 14.10 7.87 6.00
C ASN A 54 15.00 6.71 5.56
N ARG A 55 15.46 5.86 6.49
CA ARG A 55 16.28 4.68 6.16
C ARG A 55 15.52 3.71 5.25
N GLU A 56 14.28 3.39 5.61
CA GLU A 56 13.43 2.47 4.86
C GLU A 56 12.99 3.09 3.53
N ILE A 57 12.70 4.40 3.51
CA ILE A 57 12.42 5.13 2.27
C ILE A 57 13.60 5.03 1.30
N ASN A 58 14.83 5.25 1.77
CA ASN A 58 16.01 5.15 0.92
C ASN A 58 16.24 3.73 0.39
N ALA A 59 16.00 2.71 1.22
CA ALA A 59 16.02 1.31 0.80
C ALA A 59 14.98 1.01 -0.30
N ALA A 60 13.74 1.46 -0.09
CA ALA A 60 12.65 1.31 -1.05
C ALA A 60 12.98 1.98 -2.39
N LEU A 61 13.44 3.23 -2.36
CA LEU A 61 13.82 3.97 -3.57
C LEU A 61 14.99 3.33 -4.31
N GLY A 62 15.99 2.81 -3.59
CA GLY A 62 17.09 2.07 -4.19
C GLY A 62 16.66 0.74 -4.83
N ALA A 63 15.78 -0.01 -4.16
CA ALA A 63 15.22 -1.25 -4.68
C ALA A 63 14.32 -1.03 -5.90
N LEU A 64 13.49 0.02 -5.90
CA LEU A 64 12.62 0.37 -7.02
C LEU A 64 13.41 0.70 -8.30
N PHE A 65 14.60 1.29 -8.17
CA PHE A 65 15.45 1.57 -9.33
C PHE A 65 16.05 0.29 -9.93
N ARG A 66 16.43 -0.69 -9.09
CA ARG A 66 17.05 -1.94 -9.54
C ARG A 66 16.05 -2.99 -10.01
N ASN A 67 14.97 -3.16 -9.26
CA ASN A 67 14.06 -4.30 -9.36
C ASN A 67 12.67 -3.90 -9.87
N GLY A 68 12.38 -2.60 -9.98
CA GLY A 68 11.07 -2.09 -10.38
C GLY A 68 9.95 -2.31 -9.34
N SER A 69 10.23 -2.92 -8.19
CA SER A 69 9.24 -3.14 -7.13
C SER A 69 9.89 -3.25 -5.74
N TYR A 70 9.11 -2.94 -4.70
CA TYR A 70 9.48 -3.08 -3.30
C TYR A 70 8.21 -3.31 -2.44
N ALA A 71 8.34 -4.01 -1.32
CA ALA A 71 7.25 -4.20 -0.37
C ALA A 71 7.73 -3.81 1.03
N ILE A 72 6.95 -2.97 1.70
CA ILE A 72 7.16 -2.57 3.09
C ILE A 72 6.23 -3.41 3.94
N TRP A 73 6.79 -4.22 4.83
CA TRP A 73 6.05 -5.17 5.67
C TRP A 73 5.71 -4.58 7.04
N ASP A 74 4.91 -5.31 7.80
CA ASP A 74 4.51 -4.99 9.18
C ASP A 74 3.85 -3.61 9.34
N MET A 75 3.12 -3.21 8.30
CA MET A 75 2.36 -1.97 8.27
C MET A 75 1.00 -2.19 8.93
N TRP A 76 0.66 -1.32 9.88
CA TRP A 76 -0.62 -1.39 10.60
C TRP A 76 -1.49 -0.19 10.27
N LEU A 77 -2.44 -0.39 9.36
CA LEU A 77 -3.36 0.65 8.88
C LEU A 77 -4.81 0.30 9.23
N THR A 78 -5.63 1.31 9.54
CA THR A 78 -7.09 1.14 9.63
C THR A 78 -7.73 1.15 8.24
N GLU A 79 -8.94 0.62 8.13
CA GLU A 79 -9.72 0.64 6.88
C GLU A 79 -9.95 2.08 6.39
N GLU A 80 -10.19 3.02 7.29
CA GLU A 80 -10.36 4.44 6.99
C GLU A 80 -9.05 5.06 6.47
N GLU A 81 -7.90 4.71 7.07
CA GLU A 81 -6.59 5.16 6.59
C GLU A 81 -6.35 4.63 5.17
N ILE A 82 -6.66 3.37 4.91
CA ILE A 82 -6.41 2.77 3.60
C ILE A 82 -7.28 3.41 2.52
N ALA A 83 -8.56 3.64 2.82
CA ALA A 83 -9.49 4.30 1.91
C ALA A 83 -9.12 5.76 1.67
N ARG A 84 -8.83 6.52 2.74
CA ARG A 84 -8.38 7.92 2.65
C ARG A 84 -7.10 8.05 1.84
N LEU A 85 -6.18 7.12 1.99
CA LEU A 85 -4.91 7.11 1.28
C LEU A 85 -5.03 6.55 -0.14
N GLY A 86 -6.17 6.00 -0.54
CA GLY A 86 -6.37 5.39 -1.85
C GLY A 86 -5.50 4.15 -2.09
N LEU A 87 -5.10 3.46 -1.01
CA LEU A 87 -4.21 2.29 -1.08
C LEU A 87 -4.97 0.97 -1.33
N GLY A 88 -6.30 1.01 -1.33
CA GLY A 88 -7.15 -0.15 -1.54
C GLY A 88 -8.61 0.14 -1.19
N PRO A 89 -9.52 -0.80 -1.46
CA PRO A 89 -10.90 -0.69 -1.03
C PRO A 89 -10.98 -0.79 0.49
N VAL A 90 -12.01 -0.19 1.10
CA VAL A 90 -12.41 -0.46 2.48
C VAL A 90 -12.72 -1.95 2.57
N TRP A 91 -11.89 -2.73 3.27
CA TRP A 91 -12.27 -4.10 3.61
C TRP A 91 -13.44 -4.02 4.59
N SER A 92 -14.36 -4.97 4.56
CA SER A 92 -15.32 -5.15 5.65
C SER A 92 -14.99 -6.49 6.26
N ILE A 93 -14.34 -6.47 7.41
CA ILE A 93 -14.04 -7.70 8.16
C ILE A 93 -15.39 -8.19 8.72
N HIS A 94 -16.08 -9.06 7.98
CA HIS A 94 -17.14 -9.85 8.58
C HIS A 94 -16.49 -10.90 9.49
N SER A 95 -16.93 -10.92 10.75
CA SER A 95 -16.55 -11.82 11.82
C SER A 95 -16.95 -13.28 11.54
N ALA A 96 -16.50 -13.85 10.43
CA ALA A 96 -16.44 -15.29 10.27
C ALA A 96 -15.00 -15.70 10.61
N PRO A 97 -14.79 -16.59 11.59
CA PRO A 97 -13.44 -17.06 11.89
C PRO A 97 -12.91 -17.72 10.60
N SER A 98 -11.77 -17.22 10.11
CA SER A 98 -10.96 -17.73 8.98
C SER A 98 -11.07 -17.07 7.60
N THR A 99 -11.90 -16.04 7.36
CA THR A 99 -12.02 -15.51 5.98
C THR A 99 -12.16 -13.98 5.91
N LEU A 100 -11.08 -13.32 5.44
CA LEU A 100 -11.12 -11.94 4.96
C LEU A 100 -11.79 -11.92 3.58
N SER A 101 -13.07 -11.58 3.53
CA SER A 101 -13.81 -11.44 2.28
C SER A 101 -13.83 -9.98 1.82
N TYR A 102 -13.57 -9.77 0.53
CA TYR A 102 -13.69 -8.46 -0.12
C TYR A 102 -15.18 -8.10 -0.30
N HIS A 103 -15.55 -6.89 0.10
CA HIS A 103 -16.78 -6.25 -0.35
C HIS A 103 -16.42 -4.96 -1.11
N PRO A 104 -16.81 -4.82 -2.39
CA PRO A 104 -16.83 -3.49 -2.99
C PRO A 104 -17.86 -2.67 -2.23
N ALA A 105 -17.44 -1.56 -1.63
CA ALA A 105 -18.39 -0.53 -1.23
C ALA A 105 -19.14 -0.10 -2.51
N LEU A 106 -20.44 -0.37 -2.56
CA LEU A 106 -21.33 0.06 -3.63
C LEU A 106 -21.20 1.58 -3.76
N ALA A 107 -20.83 2.03 -4.96
CA ALA A 107 -20.89 3.43 -5.37
C ALA A 107 -22.35 3.91 -5.45
#